data_AF-A0A4Y9JTD2-F1
#
_entry.id   AF-A0A4Y9JTD2-F1
#
_cell.length_a   1.000
_cell.length_b   1.000
_cell.length_c   1.000
_cell.angle_alpha   90.00
_cell.angle_beta   90.00
_cell.angle_gamma   90.00
#
_symmetry.space_group_name_H-M   'P 1'
#
loop_
_entity.id
_entity.type
_entity.pdbx_description
1 polymer ?
#
loop_
_entity_poly.entity_id
_entity_poly.type
_entity_poly.pdbx_seq_one_letter_code
_entity_poly.pdbx_strand_id
1 'polypeptide(L)'
;MAKYDWETIKTQFITSTLSIEEFAKQNAIPVGTLRRQVSLGKWVEERDRLKIEVRSKTTEYIVNNRAATLAKFDDDCVSLADEFRQKAREFLHQIDSPMALKALTGAMKDTQAIARLALGASTENQATKAVSDFSDWLENLNNGTG
;
A
#
# COMPACT_ATOMS: atom_id res chain seq x y z
N MET A 1 32.95 -15.34 35.29
CA MET A 1 32.05 -14.69 34.30
C MET A 1 32.67 -14.81 32.92
N ALA A 2 31.89 -15.16 31.89
CA ALA A 2 32.40 -15.15 30.53
C ALA A 2 32.78 -13.70 30.15
N LYS A 3 33.93 -13.52 29.50
CA LYS A 3 34.46 -12.22 29.08
C LYS A 3 33.52 -11.44 28.14
N TYR A 4 32.59 -12.15 27.50
CA TYR A 4 31.63 -11.62 26.54
C TYR A 4 30.26 -12.21 26.80
N ASP A 5 29.23 -11.37 26.73
CA ASP A 5 27.83 -11.80 26.69
C ASP A 5 27.44 -12.12 25.24
N TRP A 6 27.59 -13.40 24.89
CA TRP A 6 27.39 -13.86 23.52
C TRP A 6 25.95 -13.81 23.04
N GLU A 7 24.96 -13.87 23.94
CA GLU A 7 23.55 -13.76 23.56
C GLU A 7 23.23 -12.34 23.10
N THR A 8 23.63 -11.33 23.89
CA THR A 8 23.46 -9.92 23.51
C THR A 8 24.22 -9.58 22.23
N ILE A 9 25.47 -10.04 22.11
CA ILE A 9 26.29 -9.84 20.91
C ILE A 9 25.64 -10.49 19.69
N LYS A 10 25.08 -11.70 19.84
CA LYS A 10 24.35 -12.40 18.78
C LYS A 10 23.17 -11.57 18.33
N THR A 11 22.28 -11.17 19.24
CA THR A 11 21.10 -10.37 18.92
C THR A 11 21.48 -9.10 18.16
N GLN A 12 22.45 -8.34 18.67
CA GLN A 12 22.93 -7.13 18.02
C GLN A 12 23.50 -7.40 16.62
N PHE A 13 24.28 -8.48 16.46
CA PHE A 13 24.84 -8.84 15.17
C PHE A 13 23.76 -9.21 14.15
N ILE A 14 22.82 -10.08 14.51
CA ILE A 14 21.76 -10.54 13.60
C ILE A 14 20.77 -9.43 13.23
N THR A 15 20.59 -8.43 14.10
CA THR A 15 19.77 -7.25 13.78
C THR A 15 20.53 -6.14 13.06
N SER A 16 21.85 -6.24 12.93
CA SER A 16 22.68 -5.24 12.24
C SER A 16 22.89 -5.53 10.76
N THR A 17 23.27 -4.50 10.00
CA THR A 17 23.70 -4.61 8.60
C THR A 17 25.21 -4.75 8.43
N LEU A 18 25.96 -4.78 9.53
CA LEU A 18 27.42 -4.74 9.53
C LEU A 18 28.03 -6.07 9.08
N SER A 19 29.22 -5.99 8.48
CA SER A 19 30.08 -7.16 8.28
C SER A 19 30.62 -7.69 9.60
N ILE A 20 31.19 -8.90 9.59
CA ILE A 20 31.82 -9.47 10.79
C ILE A 20 33.01 -8.59 11.22
N GLU A 21 33.79 -8.08 10.27
CA GLU A 21 34.94 -7.23 10.56
C GLU A 21 34.52 -5.87 11.15
N GLU A 22 33.48 -5.25 10.59
CA GLU A 22 32.95 -3.96 11.07
C GLU A 22 32.34 -4.10 12.46
N PHE A 23 31.53 -5.14 12.67
CA PHE A 23 30.89 -5.41 13.95
C PHE A 23 31.93 -5.73 15.04
N ALA A 24 32.94 -6.53 14.72
CA ALA A 24 34.05 -6.83 15.62
C ALA A 24 34.81 -5.57 16.04
N LYS A 25 35.11 -4.68 15.07
CA LYS A 25 35.79 -3.41 15.32
C LYS A 25 34.97 -2.48 16.20
N GLN A 26 33.67 -2.35 15.94
CA GLN A 26 32.77 -1.49 16.74
C GLN A 26 32.60 -1.98 18.17
N ASN A 27 32.58 -3.30 18.39
CA ASN A 27 32.36 -3.90 19.70
C ASN A 27 33.66 -4.27 20.44
N ALA A 28 34.83 -3.86 19.92
CA ALA A 28 36.15 -4.18 20.46
C ALA A 28 36.38 -5.70 20.68
N ILE A 29 35.86 -6.52 19.78
CA ILE A 29 36.02 -7.98 19.79
C ILE A 29 37.09 -8.36 18.78
N PRO A 30 38.06 -9.24 19.10
CA PRO A 30 38.98 -9.77 18.11
C PRO A 30 38.21 -10.48 16.99
N VAL A 31 38.48 -10.11 15.73
CA VAL A 31 37.75 -10.60 14.55
C VAL A 31 37.70 -12.13 14.49
N GLY A 32 38.82 -12.80 14.79
CA GLY A 32 38.87 -14.27 14.80
C GLY A 32 37.96 -14.90 15.86
N THR A 33 37.81 -14.25 17.02
CA THR A 33 36.90 -14.71 18.09
C THR A 33 35.45 -14.57 17.66
N LEU A 34 35.06 -13.41 17.11
CA LEU A 34 33.70 -13.20 16.62
C LEU A 34 33.37 -14.13 15.46
N ARG A 35 34.28 -14.27 14.48
CA ARG A 35 34.08 -15.13 13.31
C ARG A 35 33.83 -16.59 13.72
N ARG A 36 34.57 -17.10 14.72
CA ARG A 36 34.34 -18.45 15.27
C ARG A 36 32.94 -18.60 15.87
N GLN A 37 32.48 -17.61 16.63
CA GLN A 37 31.14 -17.64 17.24
C GLN A 37 30.03 -17.56 16.19
N VAL A 38 30.16 -16.64 15.22
CA VAL A 38 29.23 -16.49 14.09
C VAL A 38 29.09 -17.79 13.30
N SER A 39 30.21 -18.47 13.01
CA SER A 39 30.19 -19.74 12.26
C SER A 39 29.62 -20.90 13.09
N LEU A 40 30.01 -21.05 14.35
CA LEU A 40 29.50 -22.11 15.22
C LEU A 40 27.99 -21.98 15.46
N GLY A 41 27.53 -20.75 15.66
CA GLY A 41 26.13 -20.45 15.94
C GLY A 41 25.26 -20.22 14.70
N LYS A 42 25.82 -20.25 13.49
CA LYS A 42 25.09 -19.99 12.23
C LYS A 42 24.36 -18.64 12.22
N TRP A 43 25.01 -17.60 12.71
CA TRP A 43 24.37 -16.29 12.91
C TRP A 43 24.08 -15.58 11.59
N VAL A 44 24.83 -15.89 10.53
CA VAL A 44 24.56 -15.32 9.20
C VAL A 44 23.26 -15.87 8.64
N GLU A 45 23.05 -17.19 8.74
CA GLU A 45 21.81 -17.83 8.30
C GLU A 45 20.61 -17.35 9.12
N GLU A 46 20.79 -17.15 10.42
CA GLU A 46 19.75 -16.58 11.28
C GLU A 46 19.40 -15.14 10.91
N ARG A 47 20.42 -14.31 10.64
CA ARG A 47 20.22 -12.95 10.14
C ARG A 47 19.49 -12.93 8.80
N ASP A 48 19.81 -13.84 7.89
CA ASP A 48 19.16 -13.90 6.58
C ASP A 48 17.70 -14.36 6.69
N ARG A 49 17.39 -15.33 7.56
CA ARG A 49 16.01 -15.68 7.92
C ARG A 49 15.25 -14.49 8.50
N LEU A 50 15.87 -13.76 9.44
CA LEU A 50 15.25 -12.58 10.04
C LEU A 50 14.96 -11.51 8.98
N LYS A 51 15.88 -11.26 8.04
CA LYS A 51 15.64 -10.31 6.93
C LYS A 51 14.46 -10.71 6.07
N ILE A 52 14.32 -12.00 5.75
CA ILE A 52 13.16 -12.52 4.99
C ILE A 52 11.87 -12.30 5.77
N GLU A 53 11.86 -12.64 7.06
CA GLU A 53 10.70 -12.48 7.93
C GLU A 53 10.30 -11.02 8.08
N VAL A 54 11.26 -10.12 8.35
CA VAL A 54 11.03 -8.67 8.43
C VAL A 54 10.47 -8.14 7.12
N ARG A 55 11.02 -8.55 5.97
CA ARG A 55 10.50 -8.14 4.67
C ARG A 55 9.06 -8.62 4.47
N SER A 56 8.76 -9.88 4.82
CA SER A 56 7.40 -10.43 4.71
C SER A 56 6.41 -9.66 5.59
N LYS A 57 6.74 -9.47 6.87
CA LYS A 57 5.91 -8.72 7.82
C LYS A 57 5.73 -7.26 7.40
N THR A 58 6.77 -6.66 6.82
CA THR A 58 6.69 -5.29 6.28
C THR A 58 5.70 -5.22 5.10
N THR A 59 5.77 -6.16 4.16
CA THR A 59 4.82 -6.23 3.04
C THR A 59 3.40 -6.43 3.55
N GLU A 60 3.18 -7.36 4.47
CA GLU A 60 1.87 -7.62 5.07
C GLU A 60 1.31 -6.37 5.76
N TYR A 61 2.13 -5.71 6.59
CA TYR A 61 1.75 -4.45 7.23
C TYR A 61 1.37 -3.37 6.23
N ILE A 62 2.16 -3.19 5.17
CA ILE A 62 1.87 -2.19 4.13
C ILE A 62 0.56 -2.50 3.41
N VAL A 63 0.32 -3.77 3.07
CA VAL A 63 -0.92 -4.20 2.41
C VAL A 63 -2.13 -3.95 3.31
N ASN A 64 -2.07 -4.41 4.56
CA ASN A 64 -3.16 -4.23 5.53
C ASN A 64 -3.43 -2.75 5.80
N ASN A 65 -2.38 -1.95 5.99
CA ASN A 65 -2.52 -0.51 6.22
C ASN A 65 -3.14 0.21 5.00
N ARG A 66 -2.73 -0.16 3.78
CA ARG A 66 -3.31 0.40 2.55
C ARG A 66 -4.77 -0.02 2.40
N ALA A 67 -5.12 -1.28 2.66
CA ALA A 67 -6.49 -1.76 2.61
C ALA A 67 -7.38 -1.03 3.62
N ALA A 68 -6.92 -0.86 4.86
CA ALA A 68 -7.64 -0.10 5.88
C ALA A 68 -7.78 1.39 5.51
N THR A 69 -6.74 1.99 4.95
CA THR A 69 -6.77 3.39 4.48
C THR A 69 -7.77 3.57 3.34
N LEU A 70 -7.81 2.62 2.39
CA LEU A 70 -8.76 2.64 1.28
C LEU A 70 -10.19 2.48 1.78
N ALA A 71 -10.46 1.49 2.64
CA ALA A 71 -11.79 1.29 3.22
C ALA A 71 -12.29 2.55 3.96
N LYS A 72 -11.42 3.19 4.74
CA LYS A 72 -11.75 4.45 5.41
C LYS A 72 -12.05 5.58 4.41
N PHE A 73 -11.23 5.71 3.38
CA PHE A 73 -11.46 6.72 2.34
C PHE A 73 -12.80 6.52 1.64
N ASP A 74 -13.16 5.28 1.33
CA ASP A 74 -14.43 4.94 0.72
C ASP A 74 -15.61 5.26 1.67
N ASP A 75 -15.51 4.92 2.96
CA ASP A 75 -16.50 5.28 3.98
C ASP A 75 -16.66 6.81 4.11
N ASP A 76 -15.55 7.56 4.10
CA ASP A 76 -15.54 9.02 4.16
C ASP A 76 -16.22 9.61 2.90
N CYS A 77 -15.98 9.04 1.71
CA CYS A 77 -16.64 9.44 0.47
C CYS A 77 -18.16 9.23 0.51
N VAL A 78 -18.62 8.10 1.06
CA VAL A 78 -20.06 7.82 1.21
C VAL A 78 -20.69 8.77 2.22
N SER A 79 -20.03 9.02 3.35
CA SER A 79 -20.51 9.93 4.38
C SER A 79 -20.63 11.37 3.85
N LEU A 80 -19.60 11.86 3.16
CA LEU A 80 -19.60 13.18 2.53
C LEU A 80 -20.70 13.31 1.48
N ALA A 81 -20.96 12.24 0.73
CA ALA A 81 -22.03 12.23 -0.25
C ALA A 81 -23.43 12.36 0.38
N ASP A 82 -23.66 11.71 1.53
CA ASP A 82 -24.93 11.89 2.26
C ASP A 82 -25.05 13.30 2.86
N GLU A 83 -23.98 13.84 3.46
CA GLU A 83 -23.97 15.22 3.95
C GLU A 83 -24.26 16.22 2.84
N PHE A 84 -23.63 16.05 1.67
CA PHE A 84 -23.88 16.89 0.50
C PHE A 84 -25.34 16.79 0.06
N ARG A 85 -25.91 15.58 0.04
CA ARG A 85 -27.33 15.35 -0.31
C ARG A 85 -28.28 16.05 0.68
N GLN A 86 -27.96 16.04 1.97
CA GLN A 86 -28.73 16.73 3.00
C GLN A 86 -28.68 18.25 2.79
N LYS A 87 -27.48 18.83 2.63
CA LYS A 87 -27.31 20.26 2.34
C LYS A 87 -27.98 20.67 1.04
N ALA A 88 -27.84 19.88 -0.02
CA ALA A 88 -28.49 20.12 -1.30
C ALA A 88 -30.01 20.24 -1.15
N ARG A 89 -30.62 19.39 -0.31
CA ARG A 89 -32.06 19.44 -0.01
C ARG A 89 -32.46 20.74 0.67
N GLU A 90 -31.69 21.22 1.62
CA GLU A 90 -31.94 22.51 2.29
C GLU A 90 -31.85 23.68 1.30
N PHE A 91 -30.86 23.63 0.39
CA PHE A 91 -30.66 24.64 -0.63
C PHE A 91 -31.74 24.64 -1.73
N LEU A 92 -32.40 23.52 -2.01
CA LEU A 92 -33.45 23.45 -3.04
C LEU A 92 -34.55 24.51 -2.85
N HIS A 93 -34.89 24.84 -1.61
CA HIS A 93 -35.93 25.83 -1.29
C HIS A 93 -35.49 27.28 -1.55
N GLN A 94 -34.20 27.52 -1.73
CA GLN A 94 -33.61 28.85 -1.89
C GLN A 94 -33.21 29.15 -3.34
N ILE A 95 -33.37 28.18 -4.25
CA ILE A 95 -32.98 28.34 -5.65
C ILE A 95 -34.09 29.05 -6.42
N ASP A 96 -33.73 30.19 -7.01
CA ASP A 96 -34.61 31.08 -7.76
C ASP A 96 -34.32 31.07 -9.28
N SER A 97 -33.23 30.43 -9.71
CA SER A 97 -32.85 30.37 -11.12
C SER A 97 -32.67 28.93 -11.65
N PRO A 98 -33.14 28.64 -12.87
CA PRO A 98 -32.90 27.35 -13.53
C PRO A 98 -31.41 27.00 -13.70
N MET A 99 -30.55 28.02 -13.83
CA MET A 99 -29.09 27.85 -13.93
C MET A 99 -28.50 27.29 -12.63
N ALA A 100 -28.89 27.87 -11.49
CA ALA A 100 -28.45 27.39 -10.17
C ALA A 100 -28.98 25.98 -9.86
N LEU A 101 -30.23 25.69 -10.26
CA LEU A 101 -30.77 24.33 -10.15
C LEU A 101 -29.96 23.32 -10.96
N LYS A 102 -29.63 23.66 -12.22
CA LYS A 102 -28.81 22.80 -13.08
C LYS A 102 -27.42 22.55 -12.46
N ALA A 103 -26.78 23.59 -11.92
CA ALA A 103 -25.49 23.45 -11.25
C ALA A 103 -25.58 22.51 -10.04
N LEU A 104 -26.60 22.65 -9.19
CA LEU A 104 -26.82 21.76 -8.05
C LEU A 104 -27.05 20.31 -8.49
N THR A 105 -27.87 20.08 -9.51
CA THR A 105 -28.11 18.72 -10.04
C THR A 105 -26.86 18.08 -10.64
N GLY A 106 -25.97 18.89 -11.25
CA GLY A 106 -24.67 18.42 -11.76
C GLY A 106 -23.78 17.96 -10.62
N ALA A 107 -23.62 18.80 -9.59
CA ALA A 107 -22.85 18.45 -8.41
C ALA A 107 -23.40 17.20 -7.70
N MET A 108 -24.74 17.07 -7.57
CA MET A 108 -25.36 15.86 -7.00
C MET A 108 -25.06 14.59 -7.81
N LYS A 109 -25.00 14.68 -9.14
CA LYS A 109 -24.65 13.55 -10.01
C LYS A 109 -23.20 13.12 -9.80
N ASP A 110 -22.27 14.07 -9.72
CA ASP A 110 -20.85 13.79 -9.48
C ASP A 110 -20.63 13.18 -8.09
N THR A 111 -21.31 13.72 -7.07
CA THR A 111 -21.30 13.17 -5.71
C THR A 111 -21.88 11.75 -5.67
N GLN A 112 -22.97 11.46 -6.38
CA GLN A 112 -23.53 10.12 -6.48
C GLN A 112 -22.54 9.15 -7.16
N ALA A 113 -21.80 9.61 -8.17
CA ALA A 113 -20.78 8.81 -8.82
C ALA A 113 -19.64 8.46 -7.85
N ILE A 114 -19.14 9.43 -7.07
CA ILE A 114 -18.11 9.22 -6.04
C ILE A 114 -18.57 8.17 -5.02
N ALA A 115 -19.80 8.30 -4.49
CA ALA A 115 -20.33 7.34 -3.53
C ALA A 115 -20.50 5.93 -4.12
N ARG A 116 -20.89 5.83 -5.40
CA ARG A 116 -20.99 4.54 -6.10
C ARG A 116 -19.63 3.87 -6.25
N LEU A 117 -18.60 4.62 -6.66
CA LEU A 117 -17.23 4.10 -6.76
C LEU A 117 -16.72 3.59 -5.41
N ALA A 118 -16.92 4.38 -4.34
CA ALA A 118 -16.54 4.01 -2.99
C ALA A 118 -17.22 2.72 -2.52
N LEU A 119 -18.47 2.48 -2.92
CA LEU A 119 -19.20 1.25 -2.62
C LEU A 119 -18.88 0.08 -3.57
N GLY A 120 -17.94 0.25 -4.50
CA GLY A 120 -17.59 -0.76 -5.51
C GLY A 120 -18.63 -0.93 -6.62
N ALA A 121 -19.59 -0.01 -6.75
CA ALA A 121 -20.52 0.02 -7.87
C ALA A 121 -19.90 0.72 -9.08
N SER A 122 -20.09 0.15 -10.28
CA SER A 122 -19.68 0.83 -11.51
C SER A 122 -20.40 2.17 -11.68
N THR A 123 -19.67 3.20 -12.03
CA THR A 123 -20.22 4.51 -12.41
C THR A 123 -20.45 4.69 -13.90
N GLU A 124 -20.12 3.67 -14.69
CA GLU A 124 -20.40 3.68 -16.12
C GLU A 124 -21.86 3.23 -16.35
N ASN A 125 -22.62 4.06 -17.06
CA ASN A 125 -23.52 3.48 -18.06
C ASN A 125 -22.63 2.60 -18.94
N GLN A 126 -22.87 1.29 -18.99
CA GLN A 126 -22.20 0.34 -19.90
C GLN A 126 -22.49 0.69 -21.36
N ALA A 127 -21.94 1.79 -21.84
CA ALA A 127 -21.71 2.09 -23.24
C ALA A 127 -20.18 2.13 -23.49
N THR A 128 -19.45 1.24 -22.82
CA THR A 128 -18.15 0.79 -23.31
C THR A 128 -18.42 0.03 -24.60
N LYS A 129 -17.82 0.53 -25.68
CA LYS A 129 -17.93 0.03 -27.05
C LYS A 129 -17.70 -1.49 -27.11
N ALA A 130 -18.34 -2.12 -28.10
CA ALA A 130 -18.36 -3.55 -28.32
C ALA A 130 -16.94 -4.15 -28.46
N VAL A 131 -16.87 -5.48 -28.34
CA VAL A 131 -15.71 -6.40 -28.40
C VAL A 131 -14.77 -6.21 -29.62
N SER A 132 -15.03 -5.27 -30.54
CA SER A 132 -14.16 -4.93 -31.66
C SER A 132 -12.75 -4.47 -31.23
N ASP A 133 -12.63 -3.79 -30.08
CA ASP A 133 -11.35 -3.18 -29.67
C ASP A 133 -10.27 -4.23 -29.31
N PHE A 134 -10.65 -5.47 -28.96
CA PHE A 134 -9.67 -6.53 -28.68
C PHE A 134 -9.15 -7.21 -29.95
N SER A 135 -10.00 -7.39 -30.97
CA SER A 135 -9.58 -7.91 -32.28
C SER A 135 -8.65 -6.92 -32.98
N ASP A 136 -8.98 -5.62 -32.92
CA ASP A 136 -8.14 -4.56 -33.50
C ASP A 136 -6.77 -4.46 -32.79
N TRP A 137 -6.73 -4.73 -31.48
CA TRP A 137 -5.48 -4.81 -30.71
C TRP A 137 -4.63 -6.02 -31.10
N LEU A 138 -5.24 -7.19 -31.31
CA LEU A 138 -4.54 -8.41 -31.74
C LEU A 138 -3.97 -8.29 -33.16
N GLU A 139 -4.71 -7.66 -34.09
CA GLU A 139 -4.22 -7.45 -35.46
C GLU A 139 -3.03 -6.50 -35.50
N ASN A 140 -3.02 -5.45 -34.69
CA ASN A 140 -1.90 -4.52 -34.59
C ASN A 140 -0.63 -5.15 -33.99
N LEU A 141 -0.75 -6.15 -33.11
CA LEU A 141 0.39 -6.92 -32.61
C LEU A 141 0.97 -7.86 -33.66
N ASN A 142 0.12 -8.48 -34.50
CA ASN A 142 0.57 -9.39 -35.55
C ASN A 142 1.22 -8.66 -36.75
N ASN A 143 0.77 -7.43 -37.04
CA ASN A 143 1.29 -6.63 -38.15
C ASN A 143 2.55 -5.83 -37.78
N GLY A 144 3.01 -5.88 -36.52
CA GLY A 144 4.20 -5.17 -36.02
C GLY A 144 5.50 -5.97 -36.03
N THR A 145 5.48 -7.23 -36.48
CA THR A 145 6.68 -8.05 -36.70
C THR A 145 6.71 -8.54 -38.14
N GLY A 146 7.31 -7.73 -39.01
CA GLY A 146 7.52 -8.03 -40.44
C GLY A 146 7.87 -6.78 -41.23
#